data_AF-A0A1V5UET1-F1
#
_entry.id   AF-A0A1V5UET1-F1
#
_cell.length_a   1.000
_cell.length_b   1.000
_cell.length_c   1.000
_cell.angle_alpha   90.00
_cell.angle_beta   90.00
_cell.angle_gamma   90.00
#
_symmetry.space_group_name_H-M   'P 1'
#
loop_
_entity.id
_entity.type
_entity.pdbx_description
1 polymer ?
#
loop_
_entity_poly.entity_id
_entity_poly.type
_entity_poly.pdbx_seq_one_letter_code
_entity_poly.pdbx_strand_id
1 'polypeptide(L)'
;MKKIIKKFFTPFAVFAMALGIGVSLSAPKEVEGVKAAETAVISYSGSTTNMTGGNDAALLGLDDELFSVVSDKGEGGNHVGLNKDGTLRLYYRSDGEGVILSVSLNDNSYHITGFRINYAGTVAQAKIVVDGIEKINETPNSNGSHSLSDLSATAFSIQNVNTSSAQLHIKTISIDYDLKSSPSVNITNFPGNLEVGEEFQFSATTANVEGTPTISWSVEDEEVASINSSGLLTTIAPGSTNVVASITVEGITYTHKVVINVLHDEPEAIQVTIGEILEVENSKATLYKGVARIKGWGTDGTGNKDKYGNMRLIDIHGSAEIAVYGSSFEEGTISFNRVTGLFESLTRYSFLKDPRSIALQAGDIIEFDAIRNDYQGTPQLNVQIKSVVDEDYTAARDFADDVVNGEGLNAQDNCEVVYASLMTKYNALSEGAKEVFEENAEAIFVSARARLDYLNSWVAAQPGSNPARQSTSDQSRNNLVAVISIGAIGLTFILGYYFVSKKKKLS
;
A
#
# COMPACT_ATOMS: atom_id res chain seq x y z
N MET A 1 1.29 35.81 54.39
CA MET A 1 0.02 35.78 53.63
C MET A 1 0.34 35.55 52.15
N LYS A 2 -0.41 34.63 51.54
CA LYS A 2 -0.40 34.05 50.18
C LYS A 2 0.44 34.74 49.08
N LYS A 3 1.36 33.94 48.51
CA LYS A 3 1.97 34.11 47.18
C LYS A 3 1.02 33.63 46.06
N ILE A 4 1.26 34.12 44.84
CA ILE A 4 1.35 33.40 43.54
C ILE A 4 0.67 34.16 42.40
N ILE A 5 1.51 34.40 41.39
CA ILE A 5 1.34 35.05 40.09
C ILE A 5 0.32 34.30 39.22
N LYS A 6 -0.55 35.05 38.54
CA LYS A 6 -1.52 34.56 37.54
C LYS A 6 -0.78 33.96 36.33
N LYS A 7 -1.06 32.69 36.06
CA LYS A 7 -0.71 31.95 34.85
C LYS A 7 -1.37 32.56 33.60
N PHE A 8 -0.56 32.91 32.61
CA PHE A 8 -0.86 32.65 31.19
C PHE A 8 -0.75 31.14 30.96
N PHE A 9 -1.65 30.52 30.19
CA PHE A 9 -1.39 29.44 29.22
C PHE A 9 -2.72 28.97 28.58
N THR A 10 -2.80 29.20 27.28
CA THR A 10 -3.47 28.50 26.17
C THR A 10 -4.21 27.18 26.47
N PRO A 11 -5.36 26.92 25.81
CA PRO A 11 -5.82 25.57 25.51
C PRO A 11 -5.86 25.36 23.99
N PHE A 12 -4.83 24.73 23.44
CA PHE A 12 -4.93 23.99 22.17
C PHE A 12 -3.90 22.88 22.22
N ALA A 13 -4.34 21.72 22.72
CA ALA A 13 -3.63 20.47 22.63
C ALA A 13 -4.66 19.37 22.38
N VAL A 14 -5.07 19.24 21.12
CA VAL A 14 -5.47 17.95 20.52
C VAL A 14 -5.05 18.00 19.05
N PHE A 15 -3.75 17.90 18.81
CA PHE A 15 -3.20 17.53 17.50
C PHE A 15 -1.86 16.86 17.76
N ALA A 16 -1.90 15.53 17.95
CA ALA A 16 -0.78 14.58 17.81
C ALA A 16 -1.16 13.29 18.55
N MET A 17 -1.68 12.30 17.83
CA MET A 17 -1.21 10.91 17.91
C MET A 17 -1.95 10.05 16.89
N ALA A 18 -1.62 10.28 15.62
CA ALA A 18 -1.51 9.19 14.65
C ALA A 18 -0.05 9.17 14.21
N LEU A 19 0.85 9.03 15.19
CA LEU A 19 2.16 8.49 14.86
C LEU A 19 1.87 7.03 14.51
N GLY A 20 2.01 6.70 13.24
CA GLY A 20 2.31 5.34 12.80
C GLY A 20 3.65 4.92 13.40
N ILE A 21 3.68 4.75 14.72
CA ILE A 21 4.65 3.88 15.35
C ILE A 21 4.09 2.51 15.00
N GLY A 22 4.51 2.00 13.83
CA GLY A 22 4.61 0.57 13.69
C GLY A 22 5.45 0.13 14.88
N VAL A 23 4.79 -0.33 15.94
CA VAL A 23 5.45 -1.12 16.96
C VAL A 23 5.79 -2.39 16.21
N SER A 24 6.90 -2.35 15.49
CA SER A 24 7.71 -3.53 15.29
C SER A 24 8.03 -3.94 16.72
N LEU A 25 7.20 -4.83 17.26
CA LEU A 25 7.67 -5.88 18.14
C LEU A 25 8.72 -6.60 17.30
N SER A 26 9.90 -5.98 17.24
CA SER A 26 11.13 -6.71 17.12
C SER A 26 11.04 -7.65 18.30
N ALA A 27 10.62 -8.89 18.01
CA ALA A 27 10.99 -10.01 18.84
C ALA A 27 12.43 -9.72 19.25
N PRO A 28 12.76 -9.70 20.56
CA PRO A 28 14.10 -9.38 20.99
C PRO A 28 15.00 -10.17 20.08
N LYS A 29 15.80 -9.45 19.27
CA LYS A 29 16.81 -10.10 18.45
C LYS A 29 17.55 -10.91 19.48
N GLU A 30 17.36 -12.22 19.45
CA GLU A 30 18.18 -13.09 20.26
C GLU A 30 19.56 -12.68 19.77
N VAL A 31 20.29 -12.02 20.66
CA VAL A 31 21.70 -11.79 20.42
C VAL A 31 22.19 -13.22 20.48
N GLU A 32 22.17 -13.90 19.33
CA GLU A 32 22.99 -15.06 19.10
C GLU A 32 24.35 -14.55 19.50
N GLY A 33 24.74 -14.87 20.73
CA GLY A 33 26.05 -14.55 21.23
C GLY A 33 26.94 -15.24 20.23
N VAL A 34 27.59 -14.45 19.37
CA VAL A 34 28.55 -14.97 18.42
C VAL A 34 29.55 -15.72 19.28
N LYS A 35 29.41 -17.05 19.33
CA LYS A 35 30.33 -17.90 20.06
C LYS A 35 31.63 -17.70 19.29
N ALA A 36 32.62 -17.10 19.94
CA ALA A 36 33.87 -16.78 19.29
C ALA A 36 34.46 -18.05 18.68
N ALA A 37 35.09 -17.93 17.51
CA ALA A 37 35.78 -19.03 16.86
C ALA A 37 36.65 -19.79 17.87
N GLU A 38 36.43 -21.11 17.95
CA GLU A 38 37.16 -22.02 18.81
C GLU A 38 38.30 -22.66 18.01
N THR A 39 39.43 -22.93 18.67
CA THR A 39 40.55 -23.64 18.05
C THR A 39 40.79 -24.95 18.78
N ALA A 40 40.62 -26.07 18.07
CA ALA A 40 41.02 -27.38 18.56
C ALA A 40 42.43 -27.73 18.04
N VAL A 41 43.19 -28.55 18.79
CA VAL A 41 44.57 -28.87 18.42
C VAL A 41 44.82 -30.38 18.49
N ILE A 42 45.05 -30.97 17.32
CA ILE A 42 45.60 -32.33 17.21
C ILE A 42 47.04 -32.29 17.67
N SER A 43 47.33 -33.03 18.74
CA SER A 43 48.68 -33.24 19.25
C SER A 43 48.77 -34.62 19.93
N TYR A 44 49.99 -35.17 20.02
CA TYR A 44 50.20 -36.48 20.63
C TYR A 44 51.30 -36.43 21.70
N SER A 45 51.06 -37.07 22.84
CA SER A 45 52.03 -37.12 23.96
C SER A 45 52.23 -38.52 24.55
N GLY A 46 51.64 -39.55 23.93
CA GLY A 46 51.71 -40.94 24.40
C GLY A 46 52.96 -41.71 23.96
N SER A 47 52.95 -43.02 24.19
CA SER A 47 54.01 -43.94 23.72
C SER A 47 53.94 -44.17 22.21
N THR A 48 55.03 -44.63 21.59
CA THR A 48 54.98 -44.97 20.16
C THR A 48 53.97 -46.07 19.86
N THR A 49 53.03 -45.81 18.95
CA THR A 49 51.96 -46.72 18.49
C THR A 49 51.47 -46.26 17.10
N ASN A 50 50.35 -46.77 16.62
CA ASN A 50 49.65 -46.31 15.42
C ASN A 50 48.21 -45.93 15.78
N MET A 51 47.62 -45.08 14.95
CA MET A 51 46.17 -44.88 14.91
C MET A 51 45.44 -46.20 14.64
N THR A 52 44.20 -46.29 15.08
CA THR A 52 43.41 -47.53 15.06
C THR A 52 42.71 -47.76 13.72
N GLY A 53 42.52 -46.70 12.94
CA GLY A 53 41.66 -46.69 11.76
C GLY A 53 40.19 -46.39 12.09
N GLY A 54 39.83 -46.30 13.38
CA GLY A 54 38.57 -45.74 13.85
C GLY A 54 38.69 -44.24 14.14
N ASN A 55 37.74 -43.68 14.89
CA ASN A 55 37.84 -42.30 15.37
C ASN A 55 38.86 -42.20 16.52
N ASP A 56 40.04 -41.64 16.23
CA ASP A 56 41.10 -41.41 17.21
C ASP A 56 41.13 -39.94 17.71
N ALA A 57 40.03 -39.18 17.57
CA ALA A 57 39.92 -37.78 18.00
C ALA A 57 40.32 -37.56 19.46
N ALA A 58 39.75 -38.33 20.39
CA ALA A 58 40.08 -38.25 21.82
C ALA A 58 41.56 -38.59 22.11
N LEU A 59 42.12 -39.57 21.39
CA LEU A 59 43.54 -39.96 21.51
C LEU A 59 44.47 -38.81 21.08
N LEU A 60 43.99 -37.93 20.22
CA LEU A 60 44.72 -36.79 19.67
C LEU A 60 44.34 -35.45 20.33
N GLY A 61 43.60 -35.50 21.44
CA GLY A 61 43.27 -34.34 22.25
C GLY A 61 42.09 -33.51 21.78
N LEU A 62 41.24 -34.06 20.90
CA LEU A 62 39.98 -33.46 20.47
C LEU A 62 38.79 -34.06 21.22
N ASP A 63 37.66 -33.35 21.20
CA ASP A 63 36.35 -33.88 21.58
C ASP A 63 35.87 -34.86 20.49
N ASP A 64 35.72 -36.14 20.83
CA ASP A 64 35.34 -37.20 19.90
C ASP A 64 33.84 -37.29 19.61
N GLU A 65 33.00 -36.56 20.35
CA GLU A 65 31.60 -36.34 19.99
C GLU A 65 31.51 -35.32 18.83
N LEU A 66 32.34 -34.27 18.85
CA LEU A 66 32.35 -33.22 17.82
C LEU A 66 33.24 -33.56 16.62
N PHE A 67 34.41 -34.15 16.84
CA PHE A 67 35.39 -34.44 15.78
C PHE A 67 35.53 -35.94 15.51
N SER A 68 35.77 -36.25 14.24
CA SER A 68 36.28 -37.54 13.80
C SER A 68 37.66 -37.38 13.18
N VAL A 69 38.64 -38.13 13.70
CA VAL A 69 40.01 -38.15 13.16
C VAL A 69 40.38 -39.58 12.80
N VAL A 70 40.48 -39.86 11.50
CA VAL A 70 40.60 -41.21 10.96
C VAL A 70 41.83 -41.34 10.09
N SER A 71 42.57 -42.44 10.27
CA SER A 71 43.65 -42.80 9.37
C SER A 71 43.18 -43.84 8.36
N ASP A 72 43.34 -43.55 7.07
CA ASP A 72 43.23 -44.54 6.01
C ASP A 72 44.62 -44.93 5.51
N LYS A 73 44.98 -46.20 5.70
CA LYS A 73 46.26 -46.76 5.24
C LYS A 73 46.16 -47.40 3.85
N GLY A 74 44.96 -47.49 3.29
CA GLY A 74 44.61 -48.35 2.16
C GLY A 74 45.16 -49.78 2.33
N GLU A 75 45.85 -50.27 1.30
CA GLU A 75 46.51 -51.58 1.31
C GLU A 75 47.87 -51.59 2.05
N GLY A 76 48.29 -50.46 2.62
CA GLY A 76 49.53 -50.32 3.37
C GLY A 76 49.53 -51.10 4.69
N GLY A 77 50.74 -51.36 5.21
CA GLY A 77 50.92 -52.13 6.44
C GLY A 77 50.55 -51.39 7.74
N ASN A 78 50.59 -50.05 7.75
CA ASN A 78 50.46 -49.24 8.96
C ASN A 78 49.53 -48.04 8.76
N HIS A 79 48.62 -47.78 9.71
CA HIS A 79 47.95 -46.49 9.88
C HIS A 79 48.94 -45.40 10.30
N VAL A 80 48.52 -44.14 10.34
CA VAL A 80 49.34 -43.00 10.82
C VAL A 80 50.04 -43.37 12.13
N GLY A 81 51.36 -43.23 12.14
CA GLY A 81 52.17 -43.56 13.31
C GLY A 81 52.12 -42.43 14.34
N LEU A 82 51.85 -42.76 15.60
CA LEU A 82 51.85 -41.85 16.74
C LEU A 82 53.14 -42.08 17.53
N ASN A 83 54.01 -41.09 17.67
CA ASN A 83 55.38 -41.32 18.17
C ASN A 83 55.64 -40.61 19.49
N LYS A 84 56.52 -41.18 20.32
CA LYS A 84 56.92 -40.60 21.62
C LYS A 84 57.53 -39.19 21.51
N ASP A 85 58.04 -38.81 20.35
CA ASP A 85 58.53 -37.46 20.05
C ASP A 85 57.40 -36.46 19.72
N GLY A 86 56.14 -36.89 19.80
CA GLY A 86 54.94 -36.12 19.51
C GLY A 86 54.54 -36.09 18.03
N THR A 87 55.31 -36.72 17.14
CA THR A 87 55.02 -36.66 15.69
C THR A 87 53.96 -37.68 15.26
N LEU A 88 53.04 -37.20 14.43
CA LEU A 88 52.17 -38.02 13.60
C LEU A 88 52.90 -38.30 12.28
N ARG A 89 53.05 -39.57 11.89
CA ARG A 89 53.83 -39.96 10.71
C ARG A 89 52.93 -40.61 9.67
N LEU A 90 52.76 -39.94 8.53
CA LEU A 90 52.05 -40.46 7.38
C LEU A 90 53.03 -41.23 6.48
N TYR A 91 52.81 -42.53 6.36
CA TYR A 91 53.70 -43.43 5.64
C TYR A 91 53.52 -43.33 4.12
N TYR A 92 54.63 -43.45 3.40
CA TYR A 92 54.67 -43.62 1.95
C TYR A 92 54.07 -44.96 1.52
N ARG A 93 53.54 -44.99 0.30
CA ARG A 93 53.22 -46.22 -0.44
C ARG A 93 53.74 -46.16 -1.87
N SER A 94 54.15 -47.30 -2.41
CA SER A 94 54.82 -47.41 -3.71
C SER A 94 53.97 -47.03 -4.93
N ASP A 95 52.66 -46.99 -4.75
CA ASP A 95 51.69 -46.49 -5.74
C ASP A 95 51.55 -44.96 -5.76
N GLY A 96 52.23 -44.24 -4.85
CA GLY A 96 52.10 -42.80 -4.71
C GLY A 96 50.86 -42.36 -3.92
N GLU A 97 50.09 -43.31 -3.38
CA GLU A 97 48.86 -43.08 -2.62
C GLU A 97 49.07 -43.51 -1.17
N GLY A 98 50.00 -42.82 -0.49
CA GLY A 98 50.35 -43.08 0.90
C GLY A 98 49.19 -42.84 1.88
N VAL A 99 49.50 -42.96 3.16
CA VAL A 99 48.50 -42.89 4.24
C VAL A 99 47.81 -41.52 4.25
N ILE A 100 46.48 -41.54 4.40
CA ILE A 100 45.62 -40.38 4.56
C ILE A 100 45.28 -40.21 6.05
N LEU A 101 45.33 -38.98 6.53
CA LEU A 101 44.74 -38.54 7.78
C LEU A 101 43.56 -37.62 7.45
N SER A 102 42.35 -38.01 7.85
CA SER A 102 41.13 -37.24 7.64
C SER A 102 40.63 -36.68 8.97
N VAL A 103 40.15 -35.44 8.92
CA VAL A 103 39.51 -34.74 10.03
C VAL A 103 38.14 -34.26 9.55
N SER A 104 37.08 -34.58 10.27
CA SER A 104 35.72 -34.12 9.98
C SER A 104 34.96 -33.75 11.25
N LEU A 105 33.93 -32.93 11.10
CA LEU A 105 32.96 -32.66 12.15
C LEU A 105 31.83 -33.70 12.11
N ASN A 106 31.39 -34.16 13.28
CA ASN A 106 30.25 -35.07 13.44
C ASN A 106 28.93 -34.30 13.63
N ASP A 107 29.00 -33.03 14.07
CA ASP A 107 27.85 -32.14 14.23
C ASP A 107 27.79 -31.13 13.06
N ASN A 108 26.75 -31.25 12.24
CA ASN A 108 26.52 -30.39 11.08
C ASN A 108 26.17 -28.94 11.45
N SER A 109 25.91 -28.66 12.73
CA SER A 109 25.70 -27.29 13.23
C SER A 109 27.00 -26.49 13.26
N TYR A 110 28.16 -27.15 13.16
CA TYR A 110 29.49 -26.53 13.13
C TYR A 110 30.10 -26.54 11.72
N HIS A 111 31.07 -25.67 11.50
CA HIS A 111 31.96 -25.75 10.33
C HIS A 111 33.40 -25.40 10.70
N ILE A 112 34.34 -25.93 9.92
CA ILE A 112 35.76 -25.59 9.98
C ILE A 112 35.97 -24.30 9.21
N THR A 113 36.45 -23.26 9.89
CA THR A 113 36.75 -21.93 9.34
C THR A 113 38.20 -21.82 8.87
N GLY A 114 39.07 -22.67 9.39
CA GLY A 114 40.47 -22.72 9.01
C GLY A 114 41.22 -23.86 9.66
N PHE A 115 42.45 -24.11 9.21
CA PHE A 115 43.36 -24.99 9.90
C PHE A 115 44.81 -24.65 9.58
N ARG A 116 45.72 -25.10 10.45
CA ARG A 116 47.16 -25.00 10.29
C ARG A 116 47.83 -26.33 10.61
N ILE A 117 48.55 -26.90 9.65
CA ILE A 117 49.34 -28.11 9.81
C ILE A 117 50.81 -27.71 9.96
N ASN A 118 51.41 -28.00 11.12
CA ASN A 118 52.82 -27.74 11.38
C ASN A 118 53.63 -29.03 11.19
N TYR A 119 54.64 -28.99 10.34
CA TYR A 119 55.45 -30.15 9.99
C TYR A 119 56.67 -30.29 10.90
N ALA A 120 57.22 -31.50 10.99
CA ALA A 120 58.51 -31.76 11.63
C ALA A 120 59.67 -31.68 10.62
N GLY A 121 60.86 -32.15 11.01
CA GLY A 121 62.05 -32.10 10.18
C GLY A 121 61.96 -32.93 8.91
N THR A 122 61.29 -34.09 8.97
CA THR A 122 61.09 -35.01 7.85
C THR A 122 59.79 -34.68 7.14
N VAL A 123 59.90 -34.29 5.87
CA VAL A 123 58.80 -33.89 5.00
C VAL A 123 58.78 -34.74 3.74
N ALA A 124 57.58 -34.95 3.21
CA ALA A 124 57.31 -35.61 1.95
C ALA A 124 56.17 -34.85 1.26
N GLN A 125 55.88 -35.13 -0.02
CA GLN A 125 54.82 -34.43 -0.74
C GLN A 125 53.47 -34.62 -0.04
N ALA A 126 52.85 -33.50 0.34
CA ALA A 126 51.60 -33.44 1.06
C ALA A 126 50.48 -33.00 0.12
N LYS A 127 49.47 -33.85 -0.04
CA LYS A 127 48.22 -33.50 -0.71
C LYS A 127 47.16 -33.20 0.34
N ILE A 128 46.59 -32.00 0.31
CA ILE A 128 45.52 -31.56 1.21
C ILE A 128 44.25 -31.36 0.40
N VAL A 129 43.17 -31.98 0.86
CA VAL A 129 41.85 -31.95 0.25
C VAL A 129 40.86 -31.39 1.27
N VAL A 130 39.99 -30.47 0.85
CA VAL A 130 38.92 -29.90 1.68
C VAL A 130 37.60 -30.18 1.00
N ASP A 131 36.68 -30.88 1.69
CA ASP A 131 35.39 -31.35 1.15
C ASP A 131 35.49 -31.94 -0.27
N GLY A 132 36.49 -32.79 -0.49
CA GLY A 132 36.72 -33.47 -1.77
C GLY A 132 37.46 -32.65 -2.83
N ILE A 133 37.78 -31.37 -2.57
CA ILE A 133 38.51 -30.49 -3.50
C ILE A 133 39.99 -30.40 -3.09
N GLU A 134 40.90 -30.77 -3.99
CA GLU A 134 42.34 -30.59 -3.79
C GLU A 134 42.69 -29.10 -3.66
N LYS A 135 43.34 -28.72 -2.55
CA LYS A 135 43.75 -27.35 -2.26
C LYS A 135 45.26 -27.15 -2.32
N ILE A 136 46.02 -28.15 -1.85
CA ILE A 136 47.49 -28.11 -1.80
C ILE A 136 48.00 -29.48 -2.26
N ASN A 137 49.08 -29.48 -3.05
CA ASN A 137 49.75 -30.70 -3.49
C ASN A 137 51.24 -30.39 -3.77
N GLU A 138 52.01 -30.26 -2.70
CA GLU A 138 53.42 -29.87 -2.77
C GLU A 138 54.22 -30.44 -1.59
N THR A 139 55.54 -30.32 -1.64
CA THR A 139 56.40 -30.69 -0.50
C THR A 139 56.55 -29.50 0.43
N PRO A 140 56.11 -29.59 1.70
CA PRO A 140 56.26 -28.49 2.65
C PRO A 140 57.73 -28.30 3.02
N ASN A 141 58.07 -27.09 3.47
CA ASN A 141 59.38 -26.83 4.07
C ASN A 141 59.56 -27.64 5.36
N SER A 142 60.79 -28.13 5.59
CA SER A 142 61.17 -28.76 6.86
C SER A 142 60.90 -27.81 8.03
N ASN A 143 60.18 -28.28 9.06
CA ASN A 143 59.68 -27.46 10.18
C ASN A 143 58.78 -26.28 9.76
N GLY A 144 58.25 -26.28 8.54
CA GLY A 144 57.31 -25.29 8.04
C GLY A 144 55.86 -25.63 8.39
N SER A 145 54.92 -24.96 7.72
CA SER A 145 53.50 -25.19 7.90
C SER A 145 52.70 -24.87 6.64
N HIS A 146 51.55 -25.54 6.49
CA HIS A 146 50.48 -25.11 5.60
C HIS A 146 49.30 -24.61 6.42
N SER A 147 48.61 -23.60 5.91
CA SER A 147 47.40 -23.07 6.52
C SER A 147 46.38 -22.69 5.47
N LEU A 148 45.12 -22.96 5.75
CA LEU A 148 43.97 -22.46 5.00
C LEU A 148 43.04 -21.73 5.98
N SER A 149 42.47 -20.61 5.56
CA SER A 149 41.50 -19.80 6.30
C SER A 149 40.27 -19.54 5.42
N ASP A 150 39.27 -18.87 5.99
CA ASP A 150 38.07 -18.43 5.29
C ASP A 150 37.32 -19.60 4.64
N LEU A 151 37.31 -20.73 5.34
CA LEU A 151 36.63 -21.95 4.96
C LEU A 151 35.20 -21.99 5.52
N SER A 152 34.34 -22.76 4.86
CA SER A 152 33.06 -23.24 5.42
C SER A 152 33.00 -24.75 5.23
N ALA A 153 34.00 -25.45 5.80
CA ALA A 153 34.26 -26.84 5.48
C ALA A 153 33.67 -27.81 6.51
N THR A 154 33.29 -29.00 6.05
CA THR A 154 32.86 -30.10 6.95
C THR A 154 34.00 -31.06 7.27
N ALA A 155 34.97 -31.18 6.36
CA ALA A 155 36.11 -32.05 6.49
C ALA A 155 37.32 -31.55 5.70
N PHE A 156 38.50 -31.95 6.15
CA PHE A 156 39.72 -31.89 5.36
C PHE A 156 40.54 -33.17 5.57
N SER A 157 41.44 -33.45 4.64
CA SER A 157 42.40 -34.54 4.76
C SER A 157 43.78 -34.10 4.31
N ILE A 158 44.79 -34.80 4.83
CA ILE A 158 46.17 -34.71 4.37
C ILE A 158 46.70 -36.11 4.04
N GLN A 159 47.33 -36.24 2.89
CA GLN A 159 47.86 -37.49 2.37
C GLN A 159 49.34 -37.34 2.03
N ASN A 160 50.13 -38.36 2.33
CA ASN A 160 51.50 -38.48 1.80
C ASN A 160 51.43 -39.05 0.37
N VAL A 161 51.64 -38.22 -0.63
CA VAL A 161 51.63 -38.62 -2.06
C VAL A 161 53.01 -38.73 -2.67
N ASN A 162 54.03 -38.85 -1.83
CA ASN A 162 55.40 -38.95 -2.29
C ASN A 162 55.62 -40.27 -3.08
N THR A 163 56.55 -40.24 -4.02
CA THR A 163 56.89 -41.41 -4.87
C THR A 163 58.11 -42.18 -4.36
N SER A 164 58.79 -41.67 -3.32
CA SER A 164 59.92 -42.30 -2.63
C SER A 164 59.57 -42.61 -1.18
N SER A 165 60.38 -43.43 -0.50
CA SER A 165 60.12 -43.94 0.86
C SER A 165 60.05 -42.90 1.99
N ALA A 166 60.12 -41.60 1.69
CA ALA A 166 60.02 -40.55 2.69
C ALA A 166 58.62 -40.48 3.31
N GLN A 167 58.59 -40.32 4.63
CA GLN A 167 57.39 -40.11 5.42
C GLN A 167 57.11 -38.61 5.55
N LEU A 168 55.85 -38.26 5.79
CA LEU A 168 55.46 -36.92 6.17
C LEU A 168 55.24 -36.88 7.68
N HIS A 169 56.06 -36.10 8.40
CA HIS A 169 55.93 -35.96 9.85
C HIS A 169 55.21 -34.65 10.18
N ILE A 170 54.12 -34.75 10.92
CA ILE A 170 53.30 -33.65 11.41
C ILE A 170 53.53 -33.52 12.92
N LYS A 171 53.75 -32.29 13.40
CA LYS A 171 53.88 -31.99 14.84
C LYS A 171 52.51 -31.71 15.45
N THR A 172 51.75 -30.81 14.83
CA THR A 172 50.43 -30.41 15.32
C THR A 172 49.53 -30.02 14.15
N ILE A 173 48.23 -30.12 14.36
CA ILE A 173 47.23 -29.51 13.48
C ILE A 173 46.31 -28.66 14.37
N SER A 174 46.28 -27.35 14.13
CA SER A 174 45.28 -26.46 14.73
C SER A 174 44.09 -26.37 13.78
N ILE A 175 42.88 -26.46 14.31
CA ILE A 175 41.62 -26.45 13.55
C ILE A 175 40.76 -25.35 14.15
N ASP A 176 40.48 -24.33 13.35
CA ASP A 176 39.58 -23.25 13.72
C ASP A 176 38.17 -23.64 13.26
N TYR A 177 37.20 -23.55 14.17
CA TYR A 177 35.80 -23.94 13.92
C TYR A 177 34.84 -23.09 14.75
N ASP A 178 33.61 -22.97 14.28
CA ASP A 178 32.52 -22.33 15.02
C ASP A 178 31.15 -22.87 14.61
N LEU A 179 30.12 -22.41 15.32
CA LEU A 179 28.73 -22.69 14.96
C LEU A 179 28.41 -21.97 13.64
N LYS A 180 27.78 -22.70 12.72
CA LYS A 180 27.13 -22.09 11.56
C LYS A 180 26.12 -21.07 12.04
N SER A 181 26.09 -19.92 11.37
CA SER A 181 25.07 -18.91 11.63
C SER A 181 23.69 -19.47 11.28
N SER A 182 22.66 -19.17 12.08
CA SER A 182 21.30 -19.66 11.81
C SER A 182 20.74 -19.11 10.49
N PRO A 183 20.07 -19.94 9.67
CA PRO A 183 19.30 -19.47 8.53
C PRO A 183 18.31 -18.38 8.93
N SER A 184 18.11 -17.41 8.03
CA SER A 184 17.10 -16.38 8.25
C SER A 184 16.44 -15.96 6.95
N VAL A 185 15.20 -15.47 7.09
CA VAL A 185 14.45 -14.77 6.05
C VAL A 185 14.05 -13.42 6.61
N ASN A 186 14.15 -12.36 5.82
CA ASN A 186 13.82 -11.00 6.25
C ASN A 186 13.01 -10.34 5.14
N ILE A 187 11.82 -9.83 5.48
CA ILE A 187 11.00 -9.04 4.56
C ILE A 187 11.68 -7.67 4.41
N THR A 188 12.01 -7.30 3.18
CA THR A 188 12.82 -6.12 2.85
C THR A 188 12.02 -5.02 2.16
N ASN A 189 10.93 -5.35 1.49
CA ASN A 189 10.01 -4.39 0.90
C ASN A 189 8.56 -4.71 1.29
N PHE A 190 7.92 -3.78 2.00
CA PHE A 190 6.52 -3.87 2.38
C PHE A 190 5.92 -2.47 2.56
N PRO A 191 4.61 -2.30 2.34
CA PRO A 191 3.91 -1.06 2.63
C PRO A 191 3.44 -1.09 4.09
N GLY A 192 3.65 -0.02 4.85
CA GLY A 192 3.06 0.07 6.20
C GLY A 192 1.53 0.16 6.17
N ASN A 193 1.01 0.90 5.18
CA ASN A 193 -0.43 1.08 4.95
C ASN A 193 -0.73 0.91 3.46
N LEU A 194 -1.89 0.33 3.16
CA LEU A 194 -2.48 0.20 1.82
C LEU A 194 -3.98 0.54 1.90
N GLU A 195 -4.60 0.86 0.78
CA GLU A 195 -6.04 1.02 0.65
C GLU A 195 -6.70 -0.29 0.17
N VAL A 196 -8.00 -0.46 0.42
CA VAL A 196 -8.75 -1.62 -0.07
C VAL A 196 -8.71 -1.67 -1.60
N GLY A 197 -8.45 -2.86 -2.15
CA GLY A 197 -8.35 -3.10 -3.59
C GLY A 197 -6.96 -2.85 -4.18
N GLU A 198 -6.01 -2.32 -3.41
CA GLU A 198 -4.63 -2.16 -3.85
C GLU A 198 -3.87 -3.49 -3.88
N GLU A 199 -2.88 -3.55 -4.78
CA GLU A 199 -1.91 -4.63 -4.86
C GLU A 199 -0.49 -4.13 -4.55
N PHE A 200 0.31 -4.93 -3.85
CA PHE A 200 1.70 -4.61 -3.54
C PHE A 200 2.60 -5.83 -3.63
N GLN A 201 3.75 -5.67 -4.30
CA GLN A 201 4.76 -6.72 -4.42
C GLN A 201 5.72 -6.71 -3.23
N PHE A 202 5.59 -7.70 -2.35
CA PHE A 202 6.52 -7.92 -1.26
C PHE A 202 7.82 -8.54 -1.76
N SER A 203 8.92 -8.26 -1.07
CA SER A 203 10.17 -8.98 -1.27
C SER A 203 10.85 -9.27 0.06
N ALA A 204 11.67 -10.32 0.05
CA ALA A 204 12.42 -10.77 1.20
C ALA A 204 13.80 -11.26 0.76
N THR A 205 14.77 -11.19 1.67
CA THR A 205 16.12 -11.72 1.50
C THR A 205 16.37 -12.85 2.49
N THR A 206 17.25 -13.77 2.14
CA THR A 206 17.66 -14.88 3.01
C THR A 206 19.15 -14.82 3.28
N ALA A 207 19.56 -15.28 4.46
CA ALA A 207 20.96 -15.38 4.85
C ALA A 207 21.24 -16.72 5.52
N ASN A 208 22.51 -17.15 5.50
CA ASN A 208 23.01 -18.39 6.10
C ASN A 208 22.25 -19.64 5.63
N VAL A 209 22.00 -19.70 4.32
CA VAL A 209 21.29 -20.79 3.68
C VAL A 209 22.00 -21.10 2.37
N GLU A 210 22.27 -22.38 2.15
CA GLU A 210 22.90 -22.84 0.92
C GLU A 210 21.92 -22.74 -0.26
N GLY A 211 22.41 -22.25 -1.39
CA GLY A 211 21.59 -22.07 -2.60
C GLY A 211 20.56 -20.94 -2.51
N THR A 212 19.44 -21.10 -3.23
CA THR A 212 18.32 -20.16 -3.26
C THR A 212 17.07 -20.84 -2.70
N PRO A 213 16.78 -20.70 -1.39
CA PRO A 213 15.61 -21.34 -0.81
C PRO A 213 14.32 -20.74 -1.41
N THR A 214 13.28 -21.56 -1.51
CA THR A 214 11.95 -21.07 -1.85
C THR A 214 11.33 -20.36 -0.65
N ILE A 215 10.98 -19.09 -0.81
CA ILE A 215 10.27 -18.32 0.21
C ILE A 215 8.78 -18.62 0.09
N SER A 216 8.16 -19.05 1.18
CA SER A 216 6.71 -19.23 1.27
C SER A 216 6.08 -18.02 1.94
N TRP A 217 4.98 -17.53 1.37
CA TRP A 217 4.26 -16.35 1.82
C TRP A 217 2.89 -16.74 2.39
N SER A 218 2.44 -16.04 3.43
CA SER A 218 1.07 -16.14 3.94
C SER A 218 0.64 -14.83 4.62
N VAL A 219 -0.66 -14.66 4.80
CA VAL A 219 -1.27 -13.61 5.63
C VAL A 219 -2.00 -14.28 6.79
N GLU A 220 -1.94 -13.71 8.00
CA GLU A 220 -2.61 -14.32 9.17
C GLU A 220 -4.13 -14.14 9.17
N ASP A 221 -4.61 -13.00 8.67
CA ASP A 221 -6.03 -12.68 8.49
C ASP A 221 -6.36 -12.52 7.00
N GLU A 222 -6.92 -13.57 6.41
CA GLU A 222 -7.31 -13.63 5.00
C GLU A 222 -8.60 -12.85 4.68
N GLU A 223 -9.34 -12.37 5.69
CA GLU A 223 -10.47 -11.45 5.46
C GLU A 223 -9.95 -10.03 5.16
N VAL A 224 -8.75 -9.69 5.64
CA VAL A 224 -8.12 -8.38 5.46
C VAL A 224 -7.30 -8.32 4.16
N ALA A 225 -6.48 -9.35 3.87
CA ALA A 225 -5.65 -9.39 2.67
C ALA A 225 -5.29 -10.83 2.26
N SER A 226 -4.92 -11.03 1.01
CA SER A 226 -4.37 -12.29 0.50
C SER A 226 -3.00 -12.07 -0.14
N ILE A 227 -2.14 -13.10 -0.15
CA ILE A 227 -0.83 -13.05 -0.80
C ILE A 227 -0.59 -14.33 -1.61
N ASN A 228 -0.09 -14.19 -2.82
CA ASN A 228 0.21 -15.35 -3.66
C ASN A 228 1.65 -15.87 -3.44
N SER A 229 2.00 -16.97 -4.10
CA SER A 229 3.34 -17.59 -3.98
C SER A 229 4.49 -16.74 -4.50
N SER A 230 4.23 -15.71 -5.32
CA SER A 230 5.26 -14.75 -5.76
C SER A 230 5.41 -13.56 -4.82
N GLY A 231 4.64 -13.48 -3.74
CA GLY A 231 4.65 -12.36 -2.80
C GLY A 231 3.84 -11.14 -3.27
N LEU A 232 2.97 -11.29 -4.27
CA LEU A 232 2.03 -10.22 -4.63
C LEU A 232 0.84 -10.29 -3.67
N LEU A 233 0.67 -9.24 -2.88
CA LEU A 233 -0.41 -9.08 -1.92
C LEU A 233 -1.55 -8.27 -2.54
N THR A 234 -2.79 -8.68 -2.29
CA THR A 234 -4.02 -7.97 -2.68
C THR A 234 -4.85 -7.71 -1.42
N THR A 235 -5.23 -6.46 -1.16
CA THR A 235 -6.04 -6.08 -0.01
C THR A 235 -7.53 -6.35 -0.27
N ILE A 236 -8.25 -6.78 0.78
CA ILE A 236 -9.64 -7.25 0.68
C ILE A 236 -10.58 -6.36 1.49
N ALA A 237 -10.25 -6.10 2.76
CA ALA A 237 -11.09 -5.31 3.65
C ALA A 237 -10.25 -4.46 4.61
N PRO A 238 -10.78 -3.33 5.12
CA PRO A 238 -10.08 -2.50 6.09
C PRO A 238 -9.78 -3.27 7.37
N GLY A 239 -8.58 -3.13 7.90
CA GLY A 239 -8.11 -3.90 9.05
C GLY A 239 -6.60 -3.89 9.20
N SER A 240 -6.08 -4.75 10.06
CA SER A 240 -4.64 -4.93 10.26
C SER A 240 -4.32 -6.41 10.28
N THR A 241 -3.26 -6.83 9.59
CA THR A 241 -2.86 -8.23 9.48
C THR A 241 -1.36 -8.39 9.36
N ASN A 242 -0.84 -9.53 9.78
CA ASN A 242 0.57 -9.86 9.61
C ASN A 242 0.79 -10.58 8.27
N VAL A 243 1.77 -10.10 7.51
CA VAL A 243 2.33 -10.81 6.36
C VAL A 243 3.55 -11.59 6.82
N VAL A 244 3.58 -12.88 6.51
CA VAL A 244 4.61 -13.83 6.95
C VAL A 244 5.40 -14.31 5.75
N ALA A 245 6.72 -14.16 5.81
CA ALA A 245 7.66 -14.85 4.92
C ALA A 245 8.32 -15.98 5.70
N SER A 246 8.48 -17.14 5.07
CA SER A 246 9.10 -18.31 5.69
C SER A 246 10.03 -19.06 4.74
N ILE A 247 11.05 -19.69 5.32
CA ILE A 247 11.92 -20.67 4.66
C ILE A 247 12.04 -21.91 5.53
N THR A 248 12.24 -23.07 4.92
CA THR A 248 12.53 -24.33 5.65
C THR A 248 13.91 -24.82 5.27
N VAL A 249 14.78 -24.99 6.28
CA VAL A 249 16.15 -25.48 6.13
C VAL A 249 16.30 -26.68 7.06
N GLU A 250 16.68 -27.84 6.51
CA GLU A 250 16.87 -29.09 7.28
C GLU A 250 15.65 -29.49 8.15
N GLY A 251 14.44 -29.18 7.69
CA GLY A 251 13.19 -29.48 8.40
C GLY A 251 12.79 -28.47 9.48
N ILE A 252 13.60 -27.42 9.69
CA ILE A 252 13.32 -26.32 10.61
C ILE A 252 12.78 -25.12 9.82
N THR A 253 11.66 -24.56 10.25
CA THR A 253 11.04 -23.38 9.63
C THR A 253 11.48 -22.09 10.32
N TYR A 254 11.98 -21.15 9.53
CA TYR A 254 12.36 -19.80 9.95
C TYR A 254 11.38 -18.80 9.35
N THR A 255 10.93 -17.83 10.14
CA THR A 255 9.89 -16.88 9.73
C THR A 255 10.24 -15.44 10.05
N HIS A 256 9.76 -14.52 9.23
CA HIS A 256 9.74 -13.09 9.54
C HIS A 256 8.35 -12.52 9.25
N LYS A 257 7.87 -11.64 10.13
CA LYS A 257 6.54 -11.05 10.08
C LYS A 257 6.61 -9.54 10.02
N VAL A 258 5.74 -8.94 9.22
CA VAL A 258 5.50 -7.50 9.22
C VAL A 258 4.00 -7.22 9.28
N VAL A 259 3.62 -6.14 9.95
CA VAL A 259 2.23 -5.69 10.03
C VAL A 259 1.94 -4.79 8.85
N ILE A 260 0.79 -4.99 8.20
CA ILE A 260 0.19 -4.02 7.29
C ILE A 260 -1.14 -3.52 7.85
N ASN A 261 -1.51 -2.30 7.49
CA ASN A 261 -2.85 -1.78 7.73
C ASN A 261 -3.54 -1.54 6.39
N VAL A 262 -4.72 -2.13 6.22
CA VAL A 262 -5.60 -1.87 5.09
C VAL A 262 -6.59 -0.79 5.51
N LEU A 263 -6.61 0.30 4.77
CA LEU A 263 -7.41 1.48 5.01
C LEU A 263 -8.61 1.52 4.05
N HIS A 264 -9.66 2.23 4.45
CA HIS A 264 -10.79 2.49 3.55
C HIS A 264 -10.34 3.37 2.38
N ASP A 265 -10.84 3.03 1.20
CA ASP A 265 -10.82 3.93 0.05
C ASP A 265 -11.84 5.06 0.26
N GLU A 266 -11.48 6.26 -0.21
CA GLU A 266 -12.34 7.43 -0.11
C GLU A 266 -13.45 7.35 -1.16
N PRO A 267 -14.73 7.28 -0.76
CA PRO A 267 -15.81 7.09 -1.72
C PRO A 267 -15.99 8.34 -2.58
N GLU A 268 -16.39 8.13 -3.84
CA GLU A 268 -16.76 9.23 -4.73
C GLU A 268 -17.93 10.03 -4.17
N ALA A 269 -17.85 11.36 -4.31
CA ALA A 269 -18.89 12.27 -3.88
C ALA A 269 -20.11 12.21 -4.82
N ILE A 270 -21.31 12.22 -4.25
CA ILE A 270 -22.56 12.05 -5.00
C ILE A 270 -23.29 13.39 -5.13
N GLN A 271 -23.65 13.77 -6.35
CA GLN A 271 -24.47 14.97 -6.63
C GLN A 271 -25.93 14.71 -6.23
N VAL A 272 -26.51 15.58 -5.38
CA VAL A 272 -27.86 15.43 -4.83
C VAL A 272 -28.50 16.79 -4.49
N THR A 273 -29.83 16.80 -4.38
CA THR A 273 -30.66 17.90 -3.85
C THR A 273 -30.81 17.81 -2.32
N ILE A 274 -31.29 18.88 -1.68
CA ILE A 274 -31.60 18.85 -0.23
C ILE A 274 -32.72 17.86 0.07
N GLY A 275 -33.74 17.78 -0.80
CA GLY A 275 -34.81 16.78 -0.69
C GLY A 275 -34.26 15.36 -0.58
N GLU A 276 -33.35 14.97 -1.47
CA GLU A 276 -32.72 13.64 -1.46
C GLU A 276 -31.84 13.42 -0.23
N ILE A 277 -31.09 14.43 0.23
CA ILE A 277 -30.29 14.32 1.46
C ILE A 277 -31.18 14.14 2.72
N LEU A 278 -32.43 14.58 2.70
CA LEU A 278 -33.36 14.36 3.82
C LEU A 278 -33.92 12.94 3.86
N GLU A 279 -33.87 12.20 2.76
CA GLU A 279 -34.39 10.82 2.67
C GLU A 279 -33.33 9.77 3.06
N VAL A 280 -32.06 10.15 3.15
CA VAL A 280 -30.95 9.24 3.50
C VAL A 280 -30.63 9.24 5.00
N GLU A 281 -30.13 8.11 5.50
CA GLU A 281 -29.69 7.98 6.89
C GLU A 281 -28.37 8.71 7.15
N ASN A 282 -28.19 9.15 8.41
CA ASN A 282 -26.95 9.76 8.88
C ASN A 282 -25.84 8.72 9.10
N SER A 283 -25.18 8.31 8.02
CA SER A 283 -24.06 7.35 8.06
C SER A 283 -22.70 8.01 8.26
N LYS A 284 -22.53 9.28 7.82
CA LYS A 284 -21.23 9.95 7.61
C LYS A 284 -20.27 9.23 6.65
N ALA A 285 -20.71 8.18 5.96
CA ALA A 285 -19.90 7.43 5.00
C ALA A 285 -20.02 7.99 3.56
N THR A 286 -20.79 9.05 3.35
CA THR A 286 -21.07 9.62 2.03
C THR A 286 -20.79 11.10 2.02
N LEU A 287 -20.06 11.56 1.01
CA LEU A 287 -19.89 12.98 0.70
C LEU A 287 -20.93 13.38 -0.34
N TYR A 288 -21.75 14.37 0.01
CA TYR A 288 -22.77 14.91 -0.89
C TYR A 288 -22.25 16.17 -1.55
N LYS A 289 -22.40 16.27 -2.86
CA LYS A 289 -22.26 17.51 -3.61
C LYS A 289 -23.64 18.07 -3.85
N GLY A 290 -23.83 19.35 -3.58
CA GLY A 290 -25.13 20.00 -3.75
C GLY A 290 -25.01 21.44 -4.18
N VAL A 291 -26.11 21.96 -4.69
CA VAL A 291 -26.30 23.37 -5.01
C VAL A 291 -27.58 23.84 -4.35
N ALA A 292 -27.51 24.88 -3.53
CA ALA A 292 -28.67 25.36 -2.78
C ALA A 292 -28.62 26.86 -2.53
N ARG A 293 -29.80 27.44 -2.27
CA ARG A 293 -29.94 28.84 -1.91
C ARG A 293 -29.83 29.03 -0.40
N ILE A 294 -29.13 30.07 0.03
CA ILE A 294 -29.08 30.49 1.43
C ILE A 294 -30.42 31.17 1.76
N LYS A 295 -31.31 30.47 2.46
CA LYS A 295 -32.58 31.04 2.92
C LYS A 295 -32.37 32.12 3.99
N GLY A 296 -31.38 31.93 4.86
CA GLY A 296 -31.04 32.87 5.92
C GLY A 296 -30.02 32.30 6.90
N TRP A 297 -29.75 33.04 7.97
CA TRP A 297 -28.68 32.73 8.93
C TRP A 297 -29.20 32.02 10.18
N GLY A 298 -28.32 31.28 10.85
CA GLY A 298 -28.73 30.35 11.92
C GLY A 298 -29.44 29.12 11.37
N THR A 299 -29.60 28.09 12.20
CA THR A 299 -30.16 26.79 11.79
C THR A 299 -31.65 26.86 11.40
N ASP A 300 -32.36 27.93 11.79
CA ASP A 300 -33.75 28.20 11.43
C ASP A 300 -33.90 29.23 10.31
N GLY A 301 -32.81 29.88 9.89
CA GLY A 301 -32.78 30.91 8.85
C GLY A 301 -33.21 32.31 9.30
N THR A 302 -33.44 32.53 10.59
CA THR A 302 -33.92 33.82 11.14
C THR A 302 -32.89 34.57 11.98
N GLY A 303 -31.73 33.95 12.21
CA GLY A 303 -30.65 34.48 13.03
C GLY A 303 -29.72 35.44 12.29
N ASN A 304 -28.52 35.60 12.86
CA ASN A 304 -27.42 36.37 12.27
C ASN A 304 -26.27 35.43 11.89
N LYS A 305 -25.39 35.88 10.99
CA LYS A 305 -24.12 35.20 10.75
C LYS A 305 -23.37 35.02 12.06
N ASP A 306 -22.87 33.82 12.29
CA ASP A 306 -22.02 33.51 13.43
C ASP A 306 -20.66 32.98 12.98
N LYS A 307 -19.76 32.82 13.94
CA LYS A 307 -18.40 32.33 13.71
C LYS A 307 -18.34 30.89 13.18
N TYR A 308 -19.42 30.13 13.28
CA TYR A 308 -19.51 28.76 12.78
C TYR A 308 -20.04 28.70 11.34
N GLY A 309 -20.69 29.76 10.87
CA GLY A 309 -21.35 29.74 9.55
C GLY A 309 -22.64 28.93 9.57
N ASN A 310 -23.39 28.99 10.67
CA ASN A 310 -24.72 28.37 10.74
C ASN A 310 -25.69 29.09 9.78
N MET A 311 -26.41 28.31 8.98
CA MET A 311 -27.37 28.83 8.00
C MET A 311 -28.51 27.84 7.74
N ARG A 312 -29.52 28.32 7.03
CA ARG A 312 -30.61 27.50 6.49
C ARG A 312 -30.49 27.47 4.98
N LEU A 313 -30.37 26.28 4.41
CA LEU A 313 -30.38 26.09 2.96
C LEU A 313 -31.77 25.66 2.51
N ILE A 314 -32.16 26.08 1.30
CA ILE A 314 -33.36 25.67 0.59
C ILE A 314 -33.00 25.23 -0.83
N ASP A 315 -33.67 24.21 -1.33
CA ASP A 315 -33.51 23.77 -2.72
C ASP A 315 -33.78 24.93 -3.69
N ILE A 316 -33.10 24.90 -4.84
CA ILE A 316 -33.24 25.94 -5.87
C ILE A 316 -34.63 25.89 -6.51
N HIS A 317 -35.13 24.67 -6.81
CA HIS A 317 -36.44 24.43 -7.46
C HIS A 317 -37.42 23.69 -6.55
N GLY A 318 -37.08 23.52 -5.27
CA GLY A 318 -37.83 22.75 -4.30
C GLY A 318 -38.27 23.56 -3.10
N SER A 319 -39.01 22.91 -2.20
CA SER A 319 -39.38 23.47 -0.90
C SER A 319 -38.65 22.80 0.27
N ALA A 320 -37.78 21.82 -0.03
CA ALA A 320 -37.01 21.14 1.01
C ALA A 320 -35.94 22.07 1.56
N GLU A 321 -35.81 22.05 2.88
CA GLU A 321 -34.91 22.91 3.61
C GLU A 321 -34.12 22.10 4.64
N ILE A 322 -32.92 22.55 4.92
CA ILE A 322 -32.04 21.85 5.84
C ILE A 322 -31.19 22.83 6.64
N ALA A 323 -31.03 22.53 7.92
CA ALA A 323 -30.13 23.27 8.79
C ALA A 323 -28.68 22.91 8.46
N VAL A 324 -27.82 23.92 8.38
CA VAL A 324 -26.37 23.76 8.33
C VAL A 324 -25.81 24.20 9.68
N TYR A 325 -25.16 23.27 10.37
CA TYR A 325 -24.50 23.52 11.65
C TYR A 325 -22.98 23.53 11.46
N GLY A 326 -22.48 24.60 10.86
CA GLY A 326 -21.08 24.75 10.51
C GLY A 326 -20.84 24.76 9.00
N SER A 327 -20.32 25.88 8.51
CA SER A 327 -19.87 25.99 7.12
C SER A 327 -18.56 26.77 6.98
N SER A 328 -17.82 26.51 5.91
CA SER A 328 -16.60 27.25 5.58
C SER A 328 -16.19 27.03 4.12
N PHE A 329 -15.52 28.01 3.51
CA PHE A 329 -14.82 27.81 2.23
C PHE A 329 -13.43 27.16 2.40
N GLU A 330 -12.99 26.93 3.63
CA GLU A 330 -11.66 26.43 3.93
C GLU A 330 -11.52 24.95 3.52
N GLU A 331 -10.43 24.63 2.84
CA GLU A 331 -10.14 23.26 2.43
C GLU A 331 -9.90 22.34 3.63
N GLY A 332 -10.38 21.09 3.54
CA GLY A 332 -10.36 20.14 4.65
C GLY A 332 -11.31 20.54 5.78
N THR A 333 -12.37 21.30 5.50
CA THR A 333 -13.50 21.47 6.44
C THR A 333 -14.26 20.16 6.61
N ILE A 334 -14.32 19.36 5.55
CA ILE A 334 -14.73 17.96 5.57
C ILE A 334 -13.52 17.14 5.12
N SER A 335 -13.24 16.06 5.84
CA SER A 335 -12.12 15.15 5.52
C SER A 335 -12.52 13.70 5.74
N PHE A 336 -12.07 12.81 4.88
CA PHE A 336 -12.28 11.38 5.03
C PHE A 336 -11.26 10.76 5.98
N ASN A 337 -11.74 10.10 7.04
CA ASN A 337 -10.90 9.31 7.93
C ASN A 337 -10.80 7.89 7.37
N ARG A 338 -9.68 7.60 6.70
CA ARG A 338 -9.39 6.31 6.06
C ARG A 338 -9.32 5.14 7.04
N VAL A 339 -9.12 5.39 8.34
CA VAL A 339 -9.13 4.34 9.37
C VAL A 339 -10.57 3.96 9.71
N THR A 340 -11.46 4.93 9.95
CA THR A 340 -12.85 4.66 10.34
C THR A 340 -13.79 4.47 9.16
N GLY A 341 -13.40 4.89 7.96
CA GLY A 341 -14.26 4.88 6.76
C GLY A 341 -15.34 5.95 6.78
N LEU A 342 -15.16 7.02 7.57
CA LEU A 342 -16.17 8.05 7.79
C LEU A 342 -15.61 9.44 7.48
N PHE A 343 -16.46 10.30 6.94
CA PHE A 343 -16.16 11.72 6.84
C PHE A 343 -16.36 12.41 8.19
N GLU A 344 -15.42 13.29 8.51
CA GLU A 344 -15.43 14.13 9.69
C GLU A 344 -15.47 15.59 9.27
N SER A 345 -16.17 16.42 10.04
CA SER A 345 -16.13 17.87 9.85
C SER A 345 -15.27 18.51 10.94
N LEU A 346 -14.29 19.30 10.52
CA LEU A 346 -13.58 20.19 11.42
C LEU A 346 -14.44 21.45 11.59
N THR A 347 -14.99 21.63 12.79
CA THR A 347 -15.71 22.87 13.11
C THR A 347 -14.70 24.02 13.19
N ARG A 348 -14.47 24.70 12.06
CA ARG A 348 -13.56 25.84 12.02
C ARG A 348 -14.32 27.11 12.33
N TYR A 349 -13.87 27.82 13.37
CA TYR A 349 -14.37 29.15 13.74
C TYR A 349 -13.86 30.24 12.77
N SER A 350 -13.95 29.98 11.46
CA SER A 350 -13.33 30.77 10.39
C SER A 350 -14.34 31.45 9.46
N PHE A 351 -15.65 31.16 9.58
CA PHE A 351 -16.65 31.73 8.68
C PHE A 351 -16.67 33.28 8.69
N LEU A 352 -16.55 33.91 9.86
CA LEU A 352 -16.47 35.38 9.97
C LEU A 352 -15.05 35.94 9.73
N LYS A 353 -14.10 35.11 9.30
CA LYS A 353 -12.72 35.51 9.00
C LYS A 353 -12.41 35.42 7.50
N ASP A 354 -13.08 34.54 6.77
CA ASP A 354 -12.93 34.41 5.32
C ASP A 354 -13.75 35.50 4.61
N PRO A 355 -13.14 36.40 3.82
CA PRO A 355 -13.85 37.47 3.11
C PRO A 355 -14.98 36.97 2.20
N ARG A 356 -14.86 35.79 1.60
CA ARG A 356 -15.90 35.18 0.74
C ARG A 356 -17.14 34.85 1.56
N SER A 357 -16.95 34.20 2.71
CA SER A 357 -18.02 33.87 3.66
C SER A 357 -18.69 35.14 4.22
N ILE A 358 -17.89 36.18 4.51
CA ILE A 358 -18.38 37.47 4.99
C ILE A 358 -19.24 38.17 3.94
N ALA A 359 -18.91 38.03 2.65
CA ALA A 359 -19.65 38.63 1.55
C ALA A 359 -21.01 37.98 1.29
N LEU A 360 -21.20 36.69 1.63
CA LEU A 360 -22.44 35.96 1.38
C LEU A 360 -23.69 36.67 1.89
N GLN A 361 -24.80 36.61 1.18
CA GLN A 361 -26.09 37.16 1.58
C GLN A 361 -27.15 36.06 1.60
N ALA A 362 -28.25 36.31 2.33
CA ALA A 362 -29.43 35.49 2.16
C ALA A 362 -29.97 35.75 0.74
N GLY A 363 -30.27 34.69 0.00
CA GLY A 363 -30.56 34.75 -1.43
C GLY A 363 -29.45 34.15 -2.29
N ASP A 364 -28.19 34.22 -1.87
CA ASP A 364 -27.06 33.68 -2.64
C ASP A 364 -27.22 32.17 -2.84
N ILE A 365 -26.75 31.69 -3.98
CA ILE A 365 -26.70 30.26 -4.31
C ILE A 365 -25.26 29.79 -4.13
N ILE A 366 -25.07 28.63 -3.52
CA ILE A 366 -23.74 28.06 -3.27
C ILE A 366 -23.64 26.63 -3.80
N GLU A 367 -22.48 26.27 -4.33
CA GLU A 367 -22.09 24.87 -4.50
C GLU A 367 -21.34 24.42 -3.25
N PHE A 368 -21.62 23.22 -2.78
CA PHE A 368 -21.02 22.70 -1.57
C PHE A 368 -20.72 21.20 -1.63
N ASP A 369 -19.72 20.80 -0.85
CA ASP A 369 -19.58 19.44 -0.36
C ASP A 369 -20.20 19.39 1.06
N ALA A 370 -20.94 18.33 1.40
CA ALA A 370 -21.62 18.20 2.69
C ALA A 370 -21.62 16.77 3.22
N ILE A 371 -21.77 16.67 4.54
CA ILE A 371 -22.05 15.41 5.23
C ILE A 371 -23.28 15.57 6.12
N ARG A 372 -24.08 14.50 6.21
CA ARG A 372 -25.16 14.38 7.19
C ARG A 372 -24.56 14.39 8.60
N ASN A 373 -25.11 15.19 9.52
CA ASN A 373 -24.64 15.22 10.90
C ASN A 373 -25.75 15.56 11.89
N ASP A 374 -26.81 14.74 11.91
CA ASP A 374 -28.03 14.99 12.67
C ASP A 374 -27.80 15.30 14.15
N TYR A 375 -28.59 16.23 14.68
CA TYR A 375 -28.55 16.62 16.09
C TYR A 375 -29.85 16.26 16.78
N GLN A 376 -29.77 15.39 17.77
CA GLN A 376 -30.95 14.92 18.53
C GLN A 376 -32.07 14.40 17.62
N GLY A 377 -31.72 13.69 16.55
CA GLY A 377 -32.65 13.16 15.56
C GLY A 377 -33.20 14.20 14.58
N THR A 378 -32.75 15.46 14.67
CA THR A 378 -33.08 16.49 13.68
C THR A 378 -32.04 16.47 12.55
N PRO A 379 -32.49 16.32 11.30
CA PRO A 379 -31.63 16.39 10.15
C PRO A 379 -30.85 17.73 10.09
N GLN A 380 -29.50 17.70 10.15
CA GLN A 380 -28.63 18.84 9.78
C GLN A 380 -27.39 18.43 8.96
N LEU A 381 -26.70 19.41 8.37
CA LEU A 381 -25.46 19.24 7.60
C LEU A 381 -24.26 19.94 8.23
N ASN A 382 -23.07 19.41 7.95
CA ASN A 382 -21.85 20.20 7.89
C ASN A 382 -21.49 20.45 6.43
N VAL A 383 -21.06 21.68 6.12
CA VAL A 383 -20.90 22.15 4.74
C VAL A 383 -19.49 22.70 4.51
N GLN A 384 -18.84 22.24 3.45
CA GLN A 384 -17.72 22.95 2.84
C GLN A 384 -18.23 23.67 1.58
N ILE A 385 -18.21 24.99 1.60
CA ILE A 385 -18.62 25.82 0.47
C ILE A 385 -17.51 25.79 -0.58
N LYS A 386 -17.86 25.45 -1.82
CA LYS A 386 -16.90 25.36 -2.94
C LYS A 386 -16.87 26.66 -3.71
N SER A 387 -18.04 27.20 -4.01
CA SER A 387 -18.21 28.39 -4.82
C SER A 387 -19.53 29.08 -4.47
N VAL A 388 -19.64 30.34 -4.87
CA VAL A 388 -20.94 31.03 -4.98
C VAL A 388 -21.34 30.93 -6.43
N VAL A 389 -22.54 30.44 -6.69
CA VAL A 389 -23.10 30.35 -8.04
C VAL A 389 -23.60 31.74 -8.44
N ASP A 390 -23.26 32.13 -9.66
CA ASP A 390 -23.77 33.37 -10.26
C ASP A 390 -25.28 33.25 -10.51
N GLU A 391 -26.09 34.17 -9.95
CA GLU A 391 -27.55 34.13 -10.09
C GLU A 391 -27.99 34.20 -11.56
N ASP A 392 -27.20 34.89 -12.39
CA ASP A 392 -27.46 34.97 -13.83
C ASP A 392 -27.33 33.58 -14.49
N TYR A 393 -26.34 32.79 -14.07
CA TYR A 393 -26.17 31.42 -14.55
C TYR A 393 -27.31 30.50 -14.12
N THR A 394 -27.78 30.59 -12.87
CA THR A 394 -28.93 29.80 -12.42
C THR A 394 -30.21 30.20 -13.15
N ALA A 395 -30.52 31.50 -13.23
CA ALA A 395 -31.73 31.96 -13.91
C ALA A 395 -31.75 31.54 -15.40
N ALA A 396 -30.60 31.59 -16.06
CA ALA A 396 -30.44 31.07 -17.41
C ALA A 396 -30.72 29.55 -17.48
N ARG A 397 -30.16 28.78 -16.54
CA ARG A 397 -30.25 27.31 -16.51
C ARG A 397 -31.69 26.85 -16.26
N ASP A 398 -32.39 27.51 -15.35
CA ASP A 398 -33.78 27.22 -15.01
C ASP A 398 -34.69 27.46 -16.22
N PHE A 399 -34.46 28.56 -16.92
CA PHE A 399 -35.16 28.82 -18.17
C PHE A 399 -34.84 27.74 -19.22
N ALA A 400 -33.58 27.33 -19.35
CA ALA A 400 -33.20 26.25 -20.26
C ALA A 400 -33.87 24.90 -19.91
N ASP A 401 -33.99 24.57 -18.62
CA ASP A 401 -34.69 23.37 -18.17
C ASP A 401 -36.19 23.46 -18.44
N ASP A 402 -36.84 24.59 -18.20
CA ASP A 402 -38.26 24.76 -18.50
C ASP A 402 -38.57 24.64 -20.01
N VAL A 403 -37.64 25.09 -20.85
CA VAL A 403 -37.71 24.92 -22.31
C VAL A 403 -37.57 23.45 -22.75
N VAL A 404 -36.67 22.69 -22.13
CA VAL A 404 -36.34 21.32 -22.58
C VAL A 404 -37.18 20.27 -21.89
N ASN A 405 -37.36 20.40 -20.58
CA ASN A 405 -37.98 19.42 -19.67
C ASN A 405 -39.28 19.92 -19.02
N GLY A 406 -39.55 21.23 -19.02
CA GLY A 406 -40.74 21.83 -18.44
C GLY A 406 -41.86 22.11 -19.44
N GLU A 407 -42.35 23.35 -19.48
CA GLU A 407 -43.45 23.77 -20.36
C GLU A 407 -43.20 23.44 -21.84
N GLY A 408 -41.94 23.45 -22.29
CA GLY A 408 -41.58 23.13 -23.66
C GLY A 408 -41.85 21.69 -24.12
N LEU A 409 -42.08 20.74 -23.19
CA LEU A 409 -42.51 19.37 -23.53
C LEU A 409 -43.97 19.31 -23.99
N ASN A 410 -44.83 20.22 -23.52
CA ASN A 410 -46.26 20.24 -23.83
C ASN A 410 -46.62 21.05 -25.08
N ALA A 411 -45.65 21.30 -25.97
CA ALA A 411 -45.84 22.14 -27.15
C ALA A 411 -46.64 21.47 -28.28
N GLN A 412 -46.81 20.14 -28.27
CA GLN A 412 -47.55 19.45 -29.32
C GLN A 412 -48.99 20.00 -29.44
N ASP A 413 -49.37 20.43 -30.65
CA ASP A 413 -50.66 21.08 -30.97
C ASP A 413 -50.94 22.41 -30.24
N ASN A 414 -49.97 22.95 -29.49
CA ASN A 414 -50.11 24.20 -28.73
C ASN A 414 -48.84 25.09 -28.78
N CYS A 415 -48.03 24.94 -29.84
CA CYS A 415 -46.72 25.60 -29.96
C CYS A 415 -46.80 27.12 -29.84
N GLU A 416 -47.86 27.77 -30.35
CA GLU A 416 -48.03 29.23 -30.27
C GLU A 416 -48.15 29.72 -28.82
N VAL A 417 -48.97 29.04 -28.00
CA VAL A 417 -49.18 29.39 -26.60
C VAL A 417 -47.93 29.07 -25.77
N VAL A 418 -47.33 27.90 -25.99
CA VAL A 418 -46.12 27.49 -25.25
C VAL A 418 -44.94 28.38 -25.59
N TYR A 419 -44.73 28.72 -26.86
CA TYR A 419 -43.67 29.64 -27.27
C TYR A 419 -43.87 31.03 -26.66
N ALA A 420 -45.09 31.57 -26.67
CA ALA A 420 -45.39 32.86 -26.04
C ALA A 420 -45.16 32.84 -24.52
N SER A 421 -45.49 31.73 -23.84
CA SER A 421 -45.22 31.54 -22.40
C SER A 421 -43.72 31.52 -22.11
N LEU A 422 -42.96 30.69 -22.81
CA LEU A 422 -41.50 30.59 -22.66
C LEU A 422 -40.83 31.93 -22.96
N MET A 423 -41.27 32.66 -23.99
CA MET A 423 -40.69 33.96 -24.33
C MET A 423 -41.04 35.04 -23.31
N THR A 424 -42.16 34.91 -22.61
CA THR A 424 -42.47 35.77 -21.45
C THR A 424 -41.48 35.52 -20.31
N LYS A 425 -41.14 34.25 -20.03
CA LYS A 425 -40.14 33.88 -19.02
C LYS A 425 -38.73 34.33 -19.41
N TYR A 426 -38.31 34.09 -20.66
CA TYR A 426 -37.04 34.57 -21.20
C TYR A 426 -36.90 36.10 -21.07
N ASN A 427 -37.94 36.84 -21.47
CA ASN A 427 -37.89 38.30 -21.40
C ASN A 427 -37.81 38.84 -19.97
N ALA A 428 -38.31 38.07 -18.99
CA ALA A 428 -38.22 38.40 -17.58
C ALA A 428 -36.85 38.09 -16.96
N LEU A 429 -35.95 37.39 -17.65
CA LEU A 429 -34.56 37.21 -17.22
C LEU A 429 -33.79 38.53 -17.20
N SER A 430 -32.81 38.63 -16.30
CA SER A 430 -31.81 39.70 -16.28
C SER A 430 -30.96 39.68 -17.56
N GLU A 431 -30.27 40.79 -17.84
CA GLU A 431 -29.39 40.87 -19.01
C GLU A 431 -28.23 39.87 -18.93
N GLY A 432 -27.63 39.69 -17.75
CA GLY A 432 -26.58 38.69 -17.56
C GLY A 432 -27.10 37.26 -17.67
N ALA A 433 -28.30 36.95 -17.19
CA ALA A 433 -28.89 35.62 -17.39
C ALA A 433 -29.20 35.34 -18.86
N LYS A 434 -29.62 36.35 -19.62
CA LYS A 434 -29.77 36.23 -21.07
C LYS A 434 -28.42 35.99 -21.73
N GLU A 435 -27.39 36.75 -21.38
CA GLU A 435 -26.02 36.56 -21.87
C GLU A 435 -25.53 35.12 -21.59
N VAL A 436 -25.71 34.62 -20.37
CA VAL A 436 -25.39 33.23 -20.05
C VAL A 436 -26.21 32.24 -20.86
N PHE A 437 -27.53 32.44 -20.97
CA PHE A 437 -28.40 31.55 -21.76
C PHE A 437 -28.00 31.51 -23.24
N GLU A 438 -27.59 32.64 -23.82
CA GLU A 438 -27.23 32.73 -25.24
C GLU A 438 -25.83 32.17 -25.53
N GLU A 439 -24.86 32.46 -24.67
CA GLU A 439 -23.45 32.19 -24.95
C GLU A 439 -22.93 30.87 -24.36
N ASN A 440 -23.61 30.32 -23.34
CA ASN A 440 -23.15 29.10 -22.68
C ASN A 440 -23.27 27.86 -23.58
N ALA A 441 -22.18 27.08 -23.63
CA ALA A 441 -22.02 25.92 -24.49
C ALA A 441 -22.45 24.58 -23.85
N GLU A 442 -22.92 24.54 -22.60
CA GLU A 442 -23.43 23.30 -22.02
C GLU A 442 -24.65 22.78 -22.78
N ALA A 443 -24.79 21.46 -22.79
CA ALA A 443 -25.76 20.75 -23.61
C ALA A 443 -27.21 21.19 -23.36
N ILE A 444 -27.57 21.56 -22.13
CA ILE A 444 -28.92 22.00 -21.78
C ILE A 444 -29.27 23.35 -22.44
N PHE A 445 -28.35 24.33 -22.42
CA PHE A 445 -28.57 25.62 -23.05
C PHE A 445 -28.60 25.51 -24.58
N VAL A 446 -27.68 24.72 -25.16
CA VAL A 446 -27.68 24.43 -26.61
C VAL A 446 -29.01 23.78 -27.04
N SER A 447 -29.48 22.79 -26.27
CA SER A 447 -30.75 22.10 -26.55
C SER A 447 -31.95 23.04 -26.40
N ALA A 448 -31.95 23.90 -25.37
CA ALA A 448 -33.00 24.88 -25.13
C ALA A 448 -33.08 25.91 -26.27
N ARG A 449 -31.96 26.49 -26.69
CA ARG A 449 -31.92 27.43 -27.83
C ARG A 449 -32.46 26.78 -29.11
N ALA A 450 -31.99 25.58 -29.44
CA ALA A 450 -32.48 24.83 -30.59
C ALA A 450 -33.99 24.52 -30.51
N ARG A 451 -34.50 24.25 -29.31
CA ARG A 451 -35.94 24.02 -29.08
C ARG A 451 -36.77 25.29 -29.27
N LEU A 452 -36.29 26.44 -28.78
CA LEU A 452 -36.95 27.74 -29.00
C LEU A 452 -36.96 28.12 -30.48
N ASP A 453 -35.86 27.92 -31.20
CA ASP A 453 -35.78 28.15 -32.64
C ASP A 453 -36.79 27.31 -33.42
N TYR A 454 -36.94 26.04 -33.04
CA TYR A 454 -37.95 25.15 -33.61
C TYR A 454 -39.38 25.67 -33.36
N LEU A 455 -39.70 26.04 -32.12
CA LEU A 455 -41.02 26.55 -31.76
C LEU A 455 -41.34 27.85 -32.50
N ASN A 456 -40.38 28.78 -32.57
CA ASN A 456 -40.50 30.04 -33.32
C ASN A 456 -40.78 29.78 -34.81
N SER A 457 -40.01 28.86 -35.42
CA SER A 457 -40.15 28.48 -36.82
C SER A 457 -41.50 27.83 -37.12
N TRP A 458 -42.00 26.99 -36.20
CA TRP A 458 -43.31 26.35 -36.32
C TRP A 458 -44.44 27.39 -36.27
N VAL A 459 -44.39 28.33 -35.32
CA VAL A 459 -45.39 29.40 -35.17
C VAL A 459 -45.43 30.29 -36.41
N ALA A 460 -44.27 30.63 -36.97
CA ALA A 460 -44.17 31.41 -38.21
C ALA A 460 -44.73 30.69 -39.44
N ALA A 461 -44.75 29.35 -39.45
CA ALA A 461 -45.20 28.53 -40.57
C ALA A 461 -46.71 28.21 -40.56
N GLN A 462 -47.40 28.43 -39.43
CA GLN A 462 -48.83 28.12 -39.24
C GLN A 462 -49.56 29.36 -38.69
N PRO A 463 -49.92 30.36 -39.53
CA PRO A 463 -50.73 31.48 -39.06
C PRO A 463 -52.14 30.98 -38.73
N GLY A 464 -52.46 30.91 -37.42
CA GLY A 464 -53.78 30.55 -36.95
C GLY A 464 -54.87 31.48 -37.50
N SER A 465 -56.00 30.88 -37.86
CA SER A 465 -57.21 31.54 -38.36
C SER A 465 -57.81 32.58 -37.40
N ASN A 466 -57.48 33.87 -37.53
CA ASN A 466 -58.43 35.01 -37.53
C ASN A 466 -57.74 36.35 -37.87
N PRO A 467 -58.39 37.30 -38.58
CA PRO A 467 -57.73 38.45 -39.18
C PRO A 467 -57.77 39.67 -38.24
N ALA A 468 -56.61 40.09 -37.73
CA ALA A 468 -56.26 41.50 -37.52
C ALA A 468 -54.91 41.63 -36.80
N ARG A 469 -53.81 41.72 -37.56
CA ARG A 469 -52.74 42.65 -37.21
C ARG A 469 -51.88 43.02 -38.40
N GLN A 470 -51.62 44.31 -38.50
CA GLN A 470 -50.96 44.99 -39.61
C GLN A 470 -49.51 44.53 -39.76
N SER A 471 -49.15 44.30 -41.02
CA SER A 471 -47.80 44.11 -41.53
C SER A 471 -46.92 45.32 -41.24
N THR A 472 -45.84 45.11 -40.49
CA THR A 472 -44.60 45.89 -40.66
C THR A 472 -43.50 44.91 -41.01
N SER A 473 -43.02 45.05 -42.23
CA SER A 473 -41.92 44.35 -42.85
C SER A 473 -40.62 44.56 -42.08
N ASP A 474 -39.90 43.48 -41.79
CA ASP A 474 -38.51 43.38 -42.25
C ASP A 474 -38.09 41.90 -42.28
N GLN A 475 -37.85 41.42 -43.50
CA GLN A 475 -37.51 40.04 -43.81
C GLN A 475 -36.11 40.07 -44.43
N SER A 476 -35.10 39.54 -43.74
CA SER A 476 -33.91 39.07 -44.44
C SER A 476 -33.34 37.78 -43.82
N ARG A 477 -33.69 36.67 -44.49
CA ARG A 477 -32.82 35.56 -44.89
C ARG A 477 -32.04 34.77 -43.82
N ASN A 478 -32.39 33.50 -43.63
CA ASN A 478 -31.84 32.35 -44.38
C ASN A 478 -32.40 31.00 -43.86
N ASN A 479 -33.25 30.36 -44.68
CA ASN A 479 -33.60 28.95 -44.55
C ASN A 479 -32.55 28.11 -45.28
N LEU A 480 -31.80 27.26 -44.55
CA LEU A 480 -31.24 26.05 -45.13
C LEU A 480 -30.93 24.99 -44.05
N VAL A 481 -31.54 23.81 -44.24
CA VAL A 481 -31.22 22.50 -43.64
C VAL A 481 -31.72 22.23 -42.21
N ALA A 482 -32.88 21.58 -42.12
CA ALA A 482 -33.22 20.69 -41.00
C ALA A 482 -34.24 19.62 -41.45
N VAL A 483 -33.76 18.67 -42.26
CA VAL A 483 -34.41 17.36 -42.40
C VAL A 483 -33.32 16.33 -42.19
N ILE A 484 -33.64 15.32 -41.38
CA ILE A 484 -32.81 14.19 -40.90
C ILE A 484 -32.16 14.45 -39.53
N SER A 485 -32.89 14.11 -38.47
CA SER A 485 -32.45 13.24 -37.34
C SER A 485 -33.47 13.22 -36.19
N ILE A 486 -34.69 12.73 -36.44
CA ILE A 486 -35.58 12.26 -35.36
C ILE A 486 -35.54 10.74 -35.44
N GLY A 487 -34.85 10.12 -34.49
CA GLY A 487 -34.78 8.65 -34.42
C GLY A 487 -33.95 8.05 -33.28
N ALA A 488 -33.09 8.80 -32.58
CA ALA A 488 -32.12 8.17 -31.67
C ALA A 488 -32.07 8.68 -30.21
N ILE A 489 -32.77 9.76 -29.83
CA ILE A 489 -32.60 10.34 -28.47
C ILE A 489 -33.77 9.98 -27.52
N GLY A 490 -34.85 9.38 -28.02
CA GLY A 490 -35.99 8.95 -27.20
C GLY A 490 -35.86 7.58 -26.51
N LEU A 491 -34.75 6.86 -26.68
CA LEU A 491 -34.62 5.46 -26.22
C LEU A 491 -33.60 5.23 -25.10
N THR A 492 -32.81 6.23 -24.72
CA THR A 492 -31.83 6.10 -23.63
C THR A 492 -32.43 6.27 -22.23
N PHE A 493 -33.60 6.91 -22.09
CA PHE A 493 -34.25 7.05 -20.78
C PHE A 493 -35.08 5.84 -20.34
N ILE A 494 -35.52 4.98 -21.27
CA ILE A 494 -36.32 3.78 -20.91
C ILE A 494 -35.42 2.61 -20.44
N LEU A 495 -34.14 2.57 -20.86
CA LEU A 495 -33.20 1.54 -20.39
C LEU A 495 -32.69 1.79 -18.96
N GLY A 496 -32.51 3.06 -18.55
CA GLY A 496 -32.13 3.41 -17.17
C GLY A 496 -33.20 3.02 -16.14
N TYR A 497 -34.47 3.27 -16.44
CA TYR A 497 -35.58 2.90 -15.55
C TYR A 497 -35.84 1.37 -15.51
N TYR A 498 -35.56 0.66 -16.61
CA TYR A 498 -35.69 -0.80 -16.65
C TYR A 498 -34.60 -1.53 -15.84
N PHE A 499 -33.38 -1.00 -15.76
CA PHE A 499 -32.31 -1.60 -14.94
C PHE A 499 -32.46 -1.32 -13.44
N VAL A 500 -33.02 -0.16 -13.04
CA VAL A 500 -33.23 0.19 -11.63
C VAL A 500 -34.43 -0.56 -11.01
N SER A 501 -35.46 -0.89 -11.79
CA SER A 501 -36.65 -1.58 -11.27
C SER A 501 -36.50 -3.12 -11.14
N LYS A 502 -35.56 -3.76 -11.86
CA LYS A 502 -35.41 -5.23 -11.83
C LYS A 502 -34.54 -5.75 -10.67
N LYS A 503 -33.70 -4.91 -10.04
CA LYS A 503 -32.94 -5.28 -8.83
C LYS A 503 -33.79 -5.35 -7.55
N LYS A 504 -35.01 -4.80 -7.53
CA LYS A 504 -35.93 -4.89 -6.38
C LYS A 504 -36.81 -6.15 -6.35
N LYS A 505 -36.62 -7.12 -7.26
CA LYS A 505 -37.40 -8.38 -7.27
C LYS A 505 -36.58 -9.68 -7.17
N LEU A 506 -35.28 -9.59 -6.89
CA LEU A 506 -34.40 -10.76 -6.68
C LEU A 506 -33.48 -10.62 -5.45
N SER A 507 -33.91 -9.85 -4.45
CA SER A 507 -33.39 -9.94 -3.07
C SER A 507 -34.53 -10.38 -2.15
#